data_AF-A0A3M0YDG2-F1
#
_entry.id   AF-A0A3M0YDG2-F1
#
_cell.length_a   1.000
_cell.length_b   1.000
_cell.length_c   1.000
_cell.angle_alpha   90.00
_cell.angle_beta   90.00
_cell.angle_gamma   90.00
#
_symmetry.space_group_name_H-M   'P 1'
#
loop_
_entity.id
_entity.type
_entity.pdbx_description
1 polymer ?
#
loop_
_entity_poly.entity_id
_entity_poly.type
_entity_poly.pdbx_seq_one_letter_code
_entity_poly.pdbx_strand_id
1 'polypeptide(L)' 'MRLDYEIIEDVYDETTLIRTLTEQAVVPERGWLIRTTLYTPHHITCSMTFIPSPGAEGRLFDLPPHVPS' A
#
# COMPACT_ATOMS: atom_id res chain seq x y z
N MET A 1 6.22 11.04 -13.63
CA MET A 1 6.76 9.85 -12.94
C MET A 1 5.59 8.90 -12.69
N ARG A 2 5.68 7.66 -13.19
CA ARG A 2 4.67 6.62 -12.97
C ARG A 2 5.26 5.66 -11.93
N LEU A 3 4.50 5.40 -10.88
CA LEU A 3 4.87 4.43 -9.86
C LEU A 3 4.25 3.08 -10.22
N ASP A 4 5.03 2.02 -10.09
CA ASP A 4 4.56 0.65 -10.28
C ASP A 4 4.00 0.16 -8.95
N TYR A 5 2.68 0.01 -8.91
CA TYR A 5 1.96 -0.44 -7.73
C TYR A 5 1.79 -1.95 -7.75
N GLU A 6 2.05 -2.56 -6.61
CA GLU A 6 1.83 -3.96 -6.35
C GLU A 6 0.78 -4.13 -5.25
N ILE A 7 -0.14 -5.08 -5.43
CA ILE A 7 -1.19 -5.40 -4.47
C ILE A 7 -0.57 -6.09 -3.26
N ILE A 8 -0.86 -5.59 -2.06
CA ILE A 8 -0.56 -6.23 -0.78
C ILE A 8 -1.77 -7.06 -0.34
N GLU A 9 -2.93 -6.42 -0.36
CA GLU A 9 -4.19 -7.01 0.10
C GLU A 9 -5.33 -6.50 -0.77
N ASP A 10 -6.29 -7.38 -1.05
CA ASP A 10 -7.50 -7.08 -1.78
C ASP A 10 -8.66 -7.90 -1.20
N VAL A 11 -9.54 -7.22 -0.47
CA VAL A 11 -10.64 -7.86 0.26
C VAL A 11 -11.95 -7.23 -0.17
N TYR A 12 -12.91 -8.07 -0.53
CA TYR A 12 -14.28 -7.68 -0.83
C TYR A 12 -15.24 -8.32 0.17
N ASP A 13 -16.11 -7.52 0.75
CA ASP A 13 -17.20 -7.95 1.63
C ASP A 13 -18.51 -7.94 0.86
N GLU A 14 -19.09 -9.12 0.63
CA GLU A 14 -20.35 -9.29 -0.10
C GLU A 14 -21.59 -8.79 0.65
N THR A 15 -21.52 -8.71 1.99
CA THR A 15 -22.64 -8.22 2.81
C THR A 15 -22.75 -6.71 2.72
N THR A 16 -21.62 -6.02 2.81
CA THR A 16 -21.58 -4.54 2.80
C THR A 16 -21.32 -3.97 1.40
N LEU A 17 -20.92 -4.81 0.44
CA LEU A 17 -20.48 -4.43 -0.90
C LEU A 17 -19.28 -3.46 -0.89
N ILE A 18 -18.44 -3.57 0.14
CA ILE A 18 -17.25 -2.75 0.33
C ILE A 18 -16.01 -3.54 -0.12
N ARG A 19 -15.12 -2.89 -0.88
CA ARG A 19 -13.80 -3.43 -1.22
C ARG A 19 -12.71 -2.58 -0.59
N THR A 20 -11.73 -3.22 0.03
CA THR A 20 -10.49 -2.58 0.49
C THR A 20 -9.34 -3.12 -0.35
N LEU A 21 -8.64 -2.22 -1.04
CA LEU A 21 -7.46 -2.54 -1.84
C LEU A 21 -6.25 -1.80 -1.26
N THR A 22 -5.28 -2.55 -0.75
CA THR A 22 -4.01 -2.02 -0.24
C THR A 22 -2.90 -2.38 -1.22
N GLU A 23 -2.17 -1.37 -1.65
CA GLU A 23 -1.09 -1.48 -2.62
C GLU A 23 0.15 -0.76 -2.10
N GLN A 24 1.32 -1.17 -2.57
CA GLN A 24 2.58 -0.45 -2.37
C GLN A 24 3.26 -0.11 -3.68
N ALA A 25 4.04 0.95 -3.67
CA ALA A 25 5.02 1.23 -4.71
C ALA A 25 6.36 1.64 -4.08
N VAL A 26 7.46 1.23 -4.71
CA VAL A 26 8.78 1.76 -4.37
C VAL A 26 8.89 3.17 -4.95
N VAL A 27 9.27 4.12 -4.11
CA VAL A 27 9.67 5.47 -4.52
C VAL A 27 11.19 5.49 -4.54
N PRO A 28 11.82 5.53 -5.74
CA PRO A 28 13.27 5.42 -5.88
C PRO A 28 14.01 6.38 -4.94
N GLU A 29 15.03 5.85 -4.27
CA GLU A 29 15.90 6.57 -3.31
C GLU A 29 15.20 7.16 -2.08
N ARG A 30 13.87 7.01 -1.95
CA ARG A 30 13.08 7.68 -0.91
C ARG A 30 12.43 6.71 0.06
N GLY A 31 11.86 5.62 -0.43
CA GLY A 31 11.14 4.68 0.44
C GLY A 31 10.00 3.96 -0.26
N TRP A 32 8.95 3.64 0.49
CA TRP A 32 7.72 3.05 -0.03
C TRP A 32 6.54 4.01 0.10
N LEU A 33 5.62 3.93 -0.84
CA LEU A 33 4.32 4.57 -0.76
C LEU A 33 3.26 3.48 -0.63
N ILE A 34 2.54 3.48 0.49
CA ILE A 34 1.40 2.61 0.73
C ILE A 34 0.14 3.38 0.35
N ARG A 35 -0.72 2.76 -0.46
CA ARG A 35 -2.02 3.28 -0.84
C ARG A 35 -3.09 2.29 -0.40
N THR A 36 -4.08 2.76 0.36
CA THR A 36 -5.27 1.99 0.67
C THR A 36 -6.48 2.69 0.07
N THR A 37 -7.17 2.00 -0.83
CA THR A 37 -8.40 2.48 -1.47
C THR A 37 -9.58 1.73 -0.90
N LEU A 38 -10.55 2.47 -0.36
CA LEU A 38 -11.83 1.95 0.09
C LEU A 38 -12.88 2.26 -0.97
N TYR A 39 -13.37 1.23 -1.63
CA TYR A 39 -14.50 1.32 -2.55
C TYR A 39 -15.77 0.97 -1.77
N THR A 40 -16.67 1.93 -1.68
CA THR A 40 -18.02 1.72 -1.14
C THR A 40 -19.05 1.93 -2.26
N PRO A 41 -20.31 1.51 -2.07
CA PRO A 41 -21.36 1.76 -3.05
C PRO A 41 -21.60 3.24 -3.39
N HIS A 42 -21.20 4.16 -2.50
CA HIS A 42 -21.53 5.59 -2.61
C HIS A 42 -20.31 6.49 -2.82
N HIS A 43 -19.12 6.03 -2.45
CA HIS A 43 -17.90 6.84 -2.54
C HIS A 43 -16.66 5.96 -2.67
N ILE A 44 -15.62 6.52 -3.28
CA ILE A 44 -14.28 5.95 -3.30
C ILE A 44 -13.38 6.87 -2.49
N THR A 45 -12.76 6.34 -1.45
CA THR A 45 -11.80 7.08 -0.61
C THR A 45 -10.42 6.45 -0.74
N CYS A 46 -9.38 7.29 -0.76
CA CYS A 46 -8.00 6.85 -0.85
C CYS A 46 -7.20 7.46 0.31
N SER A 47 -6.45 6.63 1.02
CA SER A 47 -5.45 7.05 2.00
C SER A 47 -4.05 6.67 1.51
N MET A 48 -3.09 7.56 1.71
CA MET A 48 -1.72 7.37 1.27
C MET A 48 -0.76 7.63 2.42
N THR A 49 0.12 6.67 2.67
CA THR A 49 1.15 6.77 3.71
C THR A 49 2.52 6.55 3.09
N PHE A 50 3.43 7.51 3.28
CA PHE A 50 4.81 7.37 2.84
C PHE A 50 5.68 6.86 3.98
N ILE A 51 6.48 5.84 3.70
CA ILE A 51 7.41 5.22 4.64
C ILE A 51 8.82 5.53 4.15
N PRO A 52 9.56 6.46 4.80
CA PRO A 52 10.90 6.81 4.38
C PRO A 52 11.85 5.64 4.65
N SER A 53 12.61 5.26 3.62
CA SER A 53 13.65 4.23 3.72
C SER A 53 14.64 4.39 2.57
N PRO A 54 15.80 5.02 2.84
CA PRO A 54 16.88 5.12 1.87
C PRO A 54 17.36 3.71 1.49
N GLY A 55 17.29 3.36 0.20
CA GLY A 55 17.61 2.00 -0.26
C GLY A 55 16.42 1.03 -0.25
N ALA A 56 15.18 1.54 -0.17
CA ALA A 56 13.98 0.74 -0.38
C ALA A 56 14.01 0.02 -1.74
N GLU A 57 13.96 -1.31 -1.70
CA GLU A 57 13.85 -2.18 -2.86
C GLU A 57 12.84 -3.29 -2.55
N GLY A 58 12.12 -3.76 -3.57
CA GLY A 58 11.17 -4.86 -3.42
C GLY A 58 9.98 -4.57 -2.50
N ARG A 59 9.47 -5.62 -1.85
CA ARG A 59 8.25 -5.59 -1.04
C ARG A 59 8.54 -5.26 0.41
N LEU A 60 7.88 -4.24 0.96
CA LEU A 60 8.08 -3.84 2.36
C LEU A 60 7.71 -4.98 3.31
N PHE A 61 6.61 -5.68 3.02
CA PHE A 61 6.05 -6.74 3.86
C PHE A 61 6.78 -8.08 3.75
N ASP A 62 7.72 -8.23 2.80
CA ASP A 62 8.58 -9.40 2.70
C ASP A 62 9.89 -9.23 3.50
N LEU A 63 10.17 -8.00 3.97
CA LEU A 63 11.36 -7.73 4.76
C LEU A 63 11.21 -8.29 6.18
N PRO A 64 12.30 -8.83 6.78
CA PRO A 64 12.27 -9.21 8.17
C PRO A 64 11.91 -7.99 9.03
N PRO A 65 11.16 -8.16 10.13
CA PRO A 65 10.79 -7.05 10.99
C PRO A 65 12.05 -6.31 11.44
N HIS A 66 12.07 -4.99 11.23
CA HIS A 66 13.17 -4.15 11.68
C HIS A 66 13.20 -4.18 13.21
N VAL A 67 14.15 -4.91 13.80
CA VAL A 67 14.43 -4.85 15.23
C VAL A 67 15.32 -3.62 15.45
N PRO A 68 14.81 -2.54 16.05
CA PRO A 68 15.66 -1.40 16.37
C PRO A 68 16.76 -1.85 17.35
N SER A 69 18.01 -1.54 17.00
CA SER A 69 19.21 -1.74 17.82
C SER A 69 19.26 -0.77 19.00
#